data_AF-A0A969V9C0-F1
#
_entry.id   AF-A0A969V9C0-F1
#
_cell.length_a   1.000
_cell.length_b   1.000
_cell.length_c   1.000
_cell.angle_alpha   90.00
_cell.angle_beta   90.00
_cell.angle_gamma   90.00
#
_symmetry.space_group_name_H-M   'P 1'
#
loop_
_entity.id
_entity.type
_entity.pdbx_description
1 polymer ?
#
loop_
_entity_poly.entity_id
_entity_poly.type
_entity_poly.pdbx_seq_one_letter_code
_entity_poly.pdbx_strand_id
1 'polypeptide(L)'
;MMIKKDEETVQLVDEIGELKEILREVSRKLTRIETKVKRGVTSASSKTSDFQNSPATADLSAENILQVYEELRLKAKNGKEQEVREKLLAMTATDLNLMCCELGMPPSSKNPSRRKMFELIIGRIKQSLMLSRHIDRQTL
;
A
#
# COMPACT_ATOMS: atom_id res chain seq x y z
N MET A 1 46.98 8.88 -14.55
CA MET A 1 45.88 8.34 -13.70
C MET A 1 44.96 9.49 -13.26
N MET A 2 44.30 10.18 -14.21
CA MET A 2 43.39 11.31 -13.91
C MET A 2 41.97 11.10 -14.44
N ILE A 3 41.79 10.33 -15.52
CA ILE A 3 40.48 10.14 -16.18
C ILE A 3 39.44 9.41 -15.29
N LYS A 4 39.86 8.48 -14.42
CA LYS A 4 38.94 7.71 -13.56
C LYS A 4 38.27 8.54 -12.45
N LYS A 5 38.92 9.59 -11.95
CA LYS A 5 38.36 10.41 -10.86
C LYS A 5 37.19 11.29 -11.34
N ASP A 6 37.25 11.73 -12.58
CA ASP A 6 36.23 12.59 -13.16
C ASP A 6 34.94 11.81 -13.46
N GLU A 7 35.04 10.55 -13.91
CA GLU A 7 33.85 9.70 -14.11
C GLU A 7 33.19 9.31 -12.78
N GLU A 8 33.97 9.00 -11.75
CA GLU A 8 33.47 8.61 -10.43
C GLU A 8 32.79 9.79 -9.72
N THR A 9 33.31 11.01 -9.89
CA THR A 9 32.67 12.23 -9.36
C THR A 9 31.38 12.59 -10.11
N VAL A 10 31.31 12.35 -11.42
CA VAL A 10 30.06 12.55 -12.20
C VAL A 10 28.98 11.56 -11.75
N GLN A 11 29.33 10.28 -11.55
CA GLN A 11 28.38 9.28 -11.04
C GLN A 11 27.85 9.64 -9.64
N LEU A 12 28.73 10.09 -8.74
CA LEU A 12 28.31 10.54 -7.41
C LEU A 12 27.38 11.77 -7.47
N VAL A 13 27.57 12.66 -8.43
CA VAL A 13 26.67 13.82 -8.63
C VAL A 13 25.28 13.36 -9.09
N ASP A 14 25.22 12.36 -9.98
CA ASP A 14 23.96 11.78 -10.44
C ASP A 14 23.24 11.04 -9.31
N GLU A 15 23.95 10.23 -8.52
CA GLU A 15 23.40 9.57 -7.32
C GLU A 15 22.89 10.59 -6.29
N ILE A 16 23.61 11.70 -6.08
CA ILE A 16 23.13 12.81 -5.24
C ILE A 16 21.86 13.44 -5.82
N GLY A 17 21.76 13.54 -7.14
CA GLY A 17 20.56 14.02 -7.85
C GLY A 17 19.35 13.13 -7.57
N GLU A 18 19.52 11.82 -7.70
CA GLU A 18 18.47 10.84 -7.42
C GLU A 18 18.03 10.88 -5.94
N LEU A 19 18.99 10.91 -5.01
CA LEU A 19 18.70 11.01 -3.58
C LEU A 19 17.94 12.30 -3.23
N LYS A 20 18.26 13.42 -3.89
CA LYS A 20 17.53 14.69 -3.71
C LYS A 20 16.09 14.61 -4.21
N GLU A 21 15.84 13.91 -5.31
CA GLU A 21 14.47 13.72 -5.80
C GLU A 21 13.64 12.80 -4.90
N ILE A 22 14.25 11.74 -4.37
CA ILE A 22 13.62 10.87 -3.37
C ILE A 22 13.27 11.69 -2.12
N LEU A 23 14.20 12.50 -1.60
CA LEU A 23 13.95 13.39 -0.46
C LEU A 23 12.81 14.38 -0.73
N ARG A 24 12.79 15.00 -1.91
CA ARG A 24 11.68 15.90 -2.32
C ARG A 24 10.35 15.17 -2.36
N GLU A 25 10.31 13.94 -2.85
CA GLU A 25 9.09 13.16 -2.88
C GLU A 25 8.61 12.78 -1.48
N VAL A 26 9.52 12.37 -0.60
CA VAL A 26 9.22 12.09 0.81
C VAL A 26 8.70 13.36 1.50
N SER A 27 9.33 14.52 1.32
CA SER A 27 8.83 15.79 1.86
C SER A 27 7.43 16.12 1.35
N ARG A 28 7.15 15.96 0.04
CA ARG A 28 5.81 16.17 -0.53
C ARG A 28 4.76 15.24 0.08
N LYS A 29 5.11 13.96 0.31
CA LYS A 29 4.22 12.97 0.95
C LYS A 29 3.97 13.34 2.41
N LEU A 30 5.01 13.74 3.14
CA LEU A 30 4.91 14.19 4.54
C LEU A 30 4.01 15.41 4.67
N THR A 31 4.21 16.45 3.84
CA THR A 31 3.35 17.65 3.86
C THR A 31 1.88 17.30 3.57
N ARG A 32 1.62 16.37 2.64
CA ARG A 32 0.24 15.90 2.37
C ARG A 32 -0.37 15.18 3.57
N ILE A 33 0.41 14.35 4.26
CA ILE A 33 -0.02 13.67 5.49
C ILE A 33 -0.31 14.69 6.58
N GLU A 34 0.63 15.60 6.87
CA GLU A 34 0.44 16.68 7.85
C GLU A 34 -0.79 17.53 7.55
N THR A 35 -1.04 17.86 6.27
CA THR A 35 -2.21 18.65 5.88
C THR A 35 -3.52 17.87 6.07
N LYS A 36 -3.50 16.54 5.90
CA LYS A 36 -4.67 15.69 6.17
C LYS A 36 -4.91 15.54 7.67
N VAL A 37 -3.85 15.37 8.45
CA VAL A 37 -3.93 15.30 9.92
C VAL A 37 -4.43 16.63 10.48
N LYS A 38 -3.87 17.77 10.08
CA LYS A 38 -4.33 19.10 10.50
C LYS A 38 -5.82 19.33 10.15
N ARG A 39 -6.25 18.95 8.94
CA ARG A 39 -7.67 19.06 8.54
C ARG A 39 -8.59 18.12 9.33
N GLY A 40 -8.14 16.91 9.65
CA GLY A 40 -8.88 15.95 10.49
C GLY A 40 -8.97 16.38 11.96
N VAL A 41 -7.97 17.10 12.47
CA VAL A 41 -8.00 17.67 13.83
C VAL A 41 -8.93 18.89 13.90
N THR A 42 -9.10 19.66 12.82
CA THR A 42 -10.04 20.79 12.78
C THR A 42 -11.51 20.40 12.54
N SER A 43 -11.81 19.17 12.11
CA SER A 43 -13.19 18.73 11.85
C SER A 43 -13.95 18.24 13.09
N ALA A 44 -13.40 18.41 14.29
CA ALA A 44 -14.08 18.11 15.56
C ALA A 44 -15.09 19.19 16.00
N SER A 45 -15.52 20.09 15.11
CA SER A 45 -16.57 21.04 15.44
C SER A 45 -17.57 21.20 14.29
N SER A 46 -18.82 20.92 14.65
CA SER A 46 -20.07 21.48 14.11
C SER A 46 -20.92 20.62 13.16
N LYS A 47 -21.99 20.08 13.79
CA LYS A 47 -23.41 20.14 13.41
C LYS A 47 -23.96 19.07 12.45
N THR A 48 -24.61 18.09 13.10
CA THR A 48 -25.97 17.58 12.85
C THR A 48 -26.54 17.73 11.43
N SER A 49 -26.67 16.61 10.72
CA SER A 49 -27.92 16.28 10.03
C SER A 49 -27.97 14.78 9.78
N ASP A 50 -29.08 14.18 10.18
CA ASP A 50 -29.44 12.77 10.09
C ASP A 50 -29.13 12.14 8.73
N PHE A 51 -28.17 11.22 8.71
CA PHE A 51 -28.24 10.03 7.88
C PHE A 51 -27.70 8.88 8.71
N GLN A 52 -28.60 7.98 9.12
CA GLN A 52 -28.26 6.65 9.59
C GLN A 52 -27.47 5.95 8.48
N ASN A 53 -26.15 5.97 8.59
CA ASN A 53 -25.31 4.92 8.04
C ASN A 53 -24.54 4.38 9.24
N SER A 54 -24.94 3.18 9.64
CA SER A 54 -24.28 2.35 10.63
C SER A 54 -22.77 2.46 10.47
N PRO A 55 -21.99 2.63 11.56
CA PRO A 55 -20.55 2.42 11.46
C PRO A 55 -20.39 0.94 11.13
N ALA A 56 -20.06 0.62 9.88
CA ALA A 56 -19.46 -0.67 9.57
C ALA A 56 -18.10 -0.64 10.27
N THR A 57 -18.10 -1.09 11.52
CA THR A 57 -16.91 -1.45 12.27
C THR A 57 -16.04 -2.27 11.33
N ALA A 58 -14.90 -1.73 10.94
CA ALA A 58 -13.87 -2.58 10.38
C ALA A 58 -13.56 -3.61 11.47
N ASP A 59 -13.84 -4.89 11.20
CA ASP A 59 -13.52 -5.97 12.16
C ASP A 59 -12.00 -6.09 12.34
N LEU A 60 -11.23 -5.45 11.46
CA LEU A 60 -9.78 -5.41 11.49
C LEU A 60 -9.27 -3.98 11.72
N SER A 61 -8.43 -3.80 12.74
CA SER A 61 -7.65 -2.58 12.90
C SER A 61 -6.58 -2.46 11.81
N ALA A 62 -6.13 -1.23 11.54
CA ALA A 62 -5.05 -0.98 10.57
C ALA A 62 -3.78 -1.80 10.87
N GLU A 63 -3.48 -2.04 12.14
CA GLU A 63 -2.34 -2.86 12.59
C GLU A 63 -2.50 -4.34 12.20
N ASN A 64 -3.71 -4.89 12.25
CA ASN A 64 -3.96 -6.30 11.94
C ASN A 64 -4.04 -6.57 10.42
N ILE A 65 -4.30 -5.55 9.61
CA ILE A 65 -4.54 -5.71 8.18
C ILE A 65 -3.31 -6.13 7.39
N LEU A 66 -2.14 -5.59 7.73
CA LEU A 66 -0.89 -6.01 7.10
C LEU A 66 -0.54 -7.45 7.44
N GLN A 67 -0.78 -7.86 8.68
CA GLN A 67 -0.58 -9.26 9.11
C GLN A 67 -1.52 -10.20 8.36
N VAL A 68 -2.80 -9.85 8.24
CA VAL A 68 -3.78 -10.63 7.47
C VAL A 68 -3.39 -10.70 5.99
N TYR A 69 -2.89 -9.62 5.40
CA TYR A 69 -2.38 -9.64 4.03
C TYR A 69 -1.19 -10.61 3.88
N GLU A 70 -0.25 -10.60 4.83
CA GLU A 70 0.90 -11.51 4.81
C GLU A 70 0.49 -12.99 4.92
N GLU A 71 -0.51 -13.31 5.75
CA GLU A 71 -1.11 -14.65 5.80
C GLU A 71 -1.70 -15.07 4.45
N LEU A 72 -2.44 -14.16 3.79
CA LEU A 72 -3.03 -14.41 2.47
C LEU A 72 -1.93 -14.62 1.41
N ARG A 73 -0.86 -13.83 1.47
CA ARG A 73 0.30 -13.98 0.58
C ARG A 73 0.99 -15.32 0.77
N LEU A 74 1.20 -15.75 2.02
CA LEU A 74 1.84 -17.03 2.33
C LEU A 74 0.97 -18.22 1.91
N LYS A 75 -0.35 -18.14 2.11
CA LYS A 75 -1.29 -19.14 1.59
C LYS A 75 -1.23 -19.23 0.06
N ALA A 76 -1.17 -18.10 -0.64
CA ALA A 76 -1.00 -18.07 -2.08
C ALA A 76 0.35 -18.69 -2.52
N LYS A 77 1.44 -18.43 -1.78
CA LYS A 77 2.75 -19.07 -2.00
C LYS A 77 2.67 -20.60 -1.91
N ASN A 78 1.88 -21.11 -0.97
CA ASN A 78 1.68 -22.55 -0.74
C ASN A 78 0.66 -23.19 -1.70
N GLY A 79 0.25 -22.50 -2.77
CA GLY A 79 -0.70 -23.02 -3.76
C GLY A 79 -2.16 -23.01 -3.31
N LYS A 80 -2.48 -22.44 -2.14
CA LYS A 80 -3.85 -22.35 -1.59
C LYS A 80 -4.58 -21.12 -2.11
N GLU A 81 -4.58 -20.90 -3.43
CA GLU A 81 -5.20 -19.70 -4.03
C GLU A 81 -6.71 -19.62 -3.78
N GLN A 82 -7.40 -20.76 -3.77
CA GLN A 82 -8.83 -20.82 -3.53
C GLN A 82 -9.21 -20.34 -2.11
N GLU A 83 -8.46 -20.75 -1.10
CA GLU A 83 -8.65 -20.29 0.29
C GLU A 83 -8.44 -18.77 0.42
N VAL A 84 -7.50 -18.21 -0.35
CA VAL A 84 -7.23 -16.76 -0.37
C VAL A 84 -8.42 -16.00 -0.94
N ARG A 85 -9.00 -16.51 -2.04
CA ARG A 85 -10.18 -15.92 -2.67
C ARG A 85 -11.38 -15.98 -1.73
N GLU A 86 -11.62 -17.11 -1.08
CA GLU A 86 -12.72 -17.28 -0.12
C GLU A 86 -12.58 -16.32 1.07
N LYS A 87 -11.36 -16.17 1.62
CA LYS A 87 -11.13 -15.25 2.75
C LYS A 87 -11.32 -13.79 2.34
N LEU A 88 -10.89 -13.39 1.14
CA LEU A 88 -11.14 -12.04 0.60
C LEU A 88 -12.63 -11.81 0.25
N LEU A 89 -13.36 -12.86 -0.15
CA LEU A 89 -14.81 -12.83 -0.38
C LEU A 89 -15.62 -12.85 0.92
N ALA A 90 -15.02 -13.17 2.06
CA ALA A 90 -15.66 -13.03 3.37
C ALA A 90 -15.47 -11.62 3.97
N MET A 91 -14.42 -10.89 3.55
CA MET A 91 -14.13 -9.54 4.06
C MET A 91 -15.16 -8.50 3.61
N THR A 92 -15.38 -7.51 4.48
CA THR A 92 -16.26 -6.38 4.17
C THR A 92 -15.62 -5.46 3.13
N ALA A 93 -16.44 -4.63 2.49
CA ALA A 93 -15.92 -3.61 1.57
C ALA A 93 -15.00 -2.60 2.29
N THR A 94 -15.26 -2.34 3.57
CA THR A 94 -14.44 -1.48 4.43
C THR A 94 -13.06 -2.10 4.66
N ASP A 95 -12.99 -3.39 5.01
CA ASP A 95 -11.72 -4.09 5.25
C ASP A 95 -10.87 -4.19 3.98
N LEU A 96 -11.51 -4.48 2.84
CA LEU A 96 -10.84 -4.51 1.54
C LEU A 96 -10.30 -3.14 1.15
N ASN A 97 -11.05 -2.07 1.43
CA ASN A 97 -10.60 -0.71 1.17
C ASN A 97 -9.45 -0.29 2.08
N LEU A 98 -9.52 -0.66 3.36
CA LEU A 98 -8.46 -0.40 4.33
C LEU A 98 -7.19 -1.16 3.94
N MET A 99 -7.30 -2.43 3.54
CA MET A 99 -6.19 -3.21 3.00
C MET A 99 -5.57 -2.57 1.75
N CYS A 100 -6.39 -2.07 0.81
CA CYS A 100 -5.87 -1.35 -0.36
C CYS A 100 -5.10 -0.08 0.05
N CYS A 101 -5.57 0.66 1.06
CA CYS A 101 -4.90 1.85 1.58
C CYS A 101 -3.56 1.52 2.23
N GLU A 102 -3.52 0.51 3.11
CA GLU A 102 -2.29 0.09 3.81
C GLU A 102 -1.24 -0.48 2.85
N LEU A 103 -1.66 -1.15 1.78
CA LEU A 103 -0.75 -1.66 0.74
C LEU A 103 -0.26 -0.58 -0.24
N GLY A 104 -0.64 0.68 -0.05
CA GLY A 104 -0.26 1.80 -0.92
C GLY A 104 -0.92 1.78 -2.29
N MET A 105 -2.05 1.07 -2.43
CA MET A 105 -2.82 0.94 -3.68
C MET A 105 -4.25 1.46 -3.49
N PRO A 106 -4.44 2.73 -3.08
CA PRO A 106 -5.77 3.27 -2.88
C PRO A 106 -6.56 3.18 -4.19
N PRO A 107 -7.81 2.68 -4.14
CA PRO A 107 -8.62 2.57 -5.35
C PRO A 107 -8.84 3.94 -6.00
N SER A 108 -8.75 4.02 -7.32
CA SER A 108 -8.78 5.30 -8.05
C SER A 108 -10.11 6.06 -7.96
N SER A 109 -11.18 5.40 -7.53
CA SER A 109 -12.52 5.97 -7.41
C SER A 109 -12.92 6.17 -5.95
N LYS A 110 -13.67 7.24 -5.64
CA LYS A 110 -14.18 7.55 -4.30
C LYS A 110 -14.97 6.39 -3.65
N ASN A 111 -15.71 5.63 -4.45
CA ASN A 111 -16.48 4.44 -4.03
C ASN A 111 -16.10 3.25 -4.91
N PRO A 112 -14.97 2.59 -4.65
CA PRO A 112 -14.54 1.44 -5.44
C PRO A 112 -15.47 0.26 -5.23
N SER A 113 -15.77 -0.46 -6.31
CA SER A 113 -16.54 -1.68 -6.19
C SER A 113 -15.73 -2.74 -5.44
N ARG A 114 -16.41 -3.56 -4.64
CA ARG A 114 -15.82 -4.67 -3.90
C ARG A 114 -14.98 -5.58 -4.81
N ARG A 115 -15.50 -5.86 -6.01
CA ARG A 115 -14.80 -6.63 -7.04
C ARG A 115 -13.49 -5.98 -7.47
N LYS A 116 -13.46 -4.66 -7.60
CA LYS A 116 -12.24 -3.95 -8.01
C LYS A 116 -11.16 -3.96 -6.92
N MET A 117 -11.56 -3.81 -5.65
CA MET A 117 -10.63 -3.94 -4.51
C MET A 117 -10.07 -5.35 -4.38
N PHE A 118 -10.93 -6.36 -4.56
CA PHE A 118 -10.54 -7.76 -4.59
C PHE A 118 -9.47 -8.04 -5.66
N GLU A 119 -9.70 -7.60 -6.90
CA GLU A 119 -8.74 -7.80 -8.00
C GLU A 119 -7.42 -7.07 -7.76
N LEU A 120 -7.45 -5.88 -7.15
CA LEU A 120 -6.23 -5.15 -6.77
C LEU A 120 -5.38 -5.94 -5.76
N ILE A 121 -6.01 -6.46 -4.71
CA ILE A 121 -5.32 -7.23 -3.66
C ILE A 121 -4.74 -8.52 -4.24
N ILE A 122 -5.51 -9.27 -5.05
CA ILE A 122 -5.02 -10.47 -5.74
C ILE A 122 -3.85 -10.15 -6.68
N GLY A 123 -3.96 -9.08 -7.47
CA GLY A 123 -2.90 -8.64 -8.37
C GLY A 123 -1.61 -8.34 -7.62
N ARG A 124 -1.70 -7.70 -6.46
CA ARG A 124 -0.55 -7.38 -5.61
C ARG A 124 0.10 -8.61 -4.99
N ILE A 125 -0.69 -9.59 -4.54
CA ILE A 125 -0.19 -10.87 -4.06
C ILE A 125 0.61 -11.57 -5.17
N LYS A 126 0.07 -11.62 -6.39
CA LYS A 126 0.76 -12.23 -7.55
C LYS A 126 2.07 -11.51 -7.89
N GLN A 127 2.05 -10.18 -7.91
CA GLN A 127 3.27 -9.38 -8.10
C GLN A 127 4.32 -9.70 -7.04
N SER A 128 3.91 -9.76 -5.77
CA SER A 128 4.81 -10.08 -4.66
C SER A 128 5.43 -11.47 -4.80
N LEU A 129 4.64 -12.49 -5.17
CA LEU A 129 5.14 -13.84 -5.41
C LEU A 129 6.08 -13.93 -6.62
N MET A 130 5.78 -13.20 -7.70
CA MET A 130 6.62 -13.13 -8.89
C MET A 130 7.99 -12.52 -8.57
N LEU A 131 8.03 -11.42 -7.82
CA LEU A 131 9.27 -10.80 -7.36
C LEU A 131 10.06 -11.73 -6.42
N SER A 132 9.35 -12.46 -5.55
CA SER A 132 9.96 -13.42 -4.62
C SER A 132 10.64 -14.59 -5.34
N ARG A 133 10.07 -15.09 -6.45
CA ARG A 133 10.66 -16.20 -7.25
C ARG A 133 11.99 -15.84 -7.90
N HIS A 134 12.29 -14.56 -8.10
CA HIS A 134 13.55 -14.13 -8.70
C HIS A 134 14.70 -14.07 -7.70
N ILE A 135 14.41 -14.02 -6.40
CA ILE A 135 15.43 -14.08 -5.34
C ILE A 135 15.95 -15.52 -5.18
N ASP A 136 15.06 -16.53 -5.23
CA ASP A 136 15.45 -17.95 -5.10
C ASP A 136 16.21 -18.51 -6.32
N ARG A 137 16.23 -17.81 -7.46
CA ARG A 137 16.94 -18.28 -8.67
C ARG A 137 18.41 -17.87 -8.69
N GLN A 138 18.84 -16.92 -7.86
CA GLN A 138 20.24 -16.49 -7.76
C GLN A 138 21.01 -17.23 -6.66
N THR A 139 20.38 -18.16 -5.95
CA THR A 139 20.95 -18.94 -4.84
C THR A 139 21.14 -20.43 -5.16
N LEU A 140 21.04 -20.84 -6.43
CA LEU A 140 21.37 -22.19 -6.91
C LEU A 140 22.55 -22.17 -7.87
#